data_AF-A0A921CQH8-F1
#
_entry.id   AF-A0A921CQH8-F1
#
_cell.length_a   1.000
_cell.length_b   1.000
_cell.length_c   1.000
_cell.angle_alpha   90.00
_cell.angle_beta   90.00
_cell.angle_gamma   90.00
#
_symmetry.space_group_name_H-M   'P 1'
#
loop_
_entity.id
_entity.type
_entity.pdbx_description
1 polymer ?
#
loop_
_entity_poly.entity_id
_entity_poly.type
_entity_poly.pdbx_seq_one_letter_code
_entity_poly.pdbx_strand_id
1 'polypeptide(L)'
;MKKFKLIRILGIFLVISFTLILQESTSIAVSKMEFNDGPGDYYNYCPSYIQASPTERYMFYCKNKDSGSVVDYIYYRKATYSGGKWNWGNQNIALAPSGSGWDSVHVCDPDVKQGSFTYNGHTYSYVMFYLGTDQYDNCHNQIGVAFADSLDGPWVKYSGNPLIPYSDRTTWGVGQASATCVDGVGRMLLFYTKGTSWTDPNQTYICRREINIANMSNPSIGTEYRVFENGLTDKTPNSFCFHNAAFAYDGATDRFYMVRDRGIEENVLPDFVSSEIQVAYTSGSNIWSNSGTWTVEGMLSCDQTGHARNHNACLLTDTWGGLVGGANGYTIAYTSSDTGSNWLWSYRIFTSPKSDLSLVTKIDGQNKAVTYSGAWNDYFDSNLNTWYMGTDKWTSSPGAYFECSFRGTNIYYYGSKASDNGKADIYIDGVYQATIDTYSPTFLKSVLLWSKTGLSPGNHTIKVVIRNDKNQLSTGYNKDLDYLMILP
;
A
#
# COMPACT_ATOMS: atom_id res chain seq x y z
N MET A 1 64.07 -56.91 3.87
CA MET A 1 65.29 -56.07 3.85
C MET A 1 64.96 -54.65 4.29
N LYS A 2 65.60 -54.24 5.40
CA LYS A 2 65.92 -52.89 5.92
C LYS A 2 65.47 -51.62 5.12
N LYS A 3 64.71 -50.77 5.85
CA LYS A 3 64.81 -49.29 6.06
C LYS A 3 65.31 -48.37 4.94
N PHE A 4 64.53 -47.33 4.63
CA PHE A 4 64.96 -45.92 4.44
C PHE A 4 63.78 -45.00 4.82
N LYS A 5 63.79 -44.36 6.00
CA LYS A 5 64.30 -43.01 6.38
C LYS A 5 63.52 -41.82 5.78
N LEU A 6 62.75 -41.22 6.70
CA LEU A 6 62.05 -39.94 6.66
C LEU A 6 62.98 -38.76 6.30
N ILE A 7 62.51 -37.86 5.44
CA ILE A 7 62.94 -36.46 5.40
C ILE A 7 61.69 -35.62 5.66
N ARG A 8 61.69 -34.91 6.80
CA ARG A 8 60.68 -33.88 7.14
C ARG A 8 61.07 -32.58 6.45
N ILE A 9 60.20 -32.06 5.59
CA ILE A 9 60.21 -30.65 5.22
C ILE A 9 59.01 -30.02 5.96
N LEU A 10 59.34 -29.10 6.87
CA LEU A 10 58.38 -28.29 7.61
C LEU A 10 57.79 -27.24 6.65
N GLY A 11 56.61 -27.53 6.09
CA GLY A 11 55.80 -26.53 5.41
C GLY A 11 54.80 -25.95 6.41
N ILE A 12 55.00 -24.70 6.81
CA ILE A 12 54.04 -23.92 7.59
C ILE A 12 52.81 -23.71 6.71
N PHE A 13 51.74 -24.47 6.94
CA PHE A 13 50.42 -24.19 6.40
C PHE A 13 49.73 -23.20 7.33
N LEU A 14 49.63 -21.95 6.88
CA LEU A 14 48.76 -20.93 7.45
C LEU A 14 47.31 -21.39 7.23
N VAL A 15 46.67 -21.93 8.26
CA VAL A 15 45.24 -22.24 8.23
C VAL A 15 44.50 -20.90 8.34
N ILE A 16 44.13 -20.31 7.19
CA ILE A 16 43.13 -19.25 7.15
C ILE A 16 41.79 -19.95 7.34
N SER A 17 41.29 -19.95 8.57
CA SER A 17 39.92 -20.34 8.87
C SER A 17 38.97 -19.33 8.23
N PHE A 18 38.44 -19.65 7.05
CA PHE A 18 37.24 -19.01 6.55
C PHE A 18 36.08 -19.45 7.45
N THR A 19 35.76 -18.65 8.45
CA THR A 19 34.45 -18.73 9.10
C THR A 19 33.44 -18.29 8.04
N LEU A 20 32.81 -19.27 7.40
CA LEU A 20 31.63 -19.04 6.59
C LEU A 20 30.58 -18.46 7.53
N ILE A 21 30.42 -17.14 7.55
CA ILE A 21 29.25 -16.52 8.14
C ILE A 21 28.12 -16.93 7.20
N LEU A 22 27.44 -18.02 7.53
CA LEU A 22 26.10 -18.30 7.05
C LEU A 22 25.26 -17.11 7.53
N GLN A 23 25.11 -16.11 6.66
CA GLN A 23 24.08 -15.11 6.82
C GLN A 23 22.77 -15.90 6.83
N GLU A 24 22.15 -15.97 8.01
CA GLU A 24 20.83 -16.56 8.18
C GLU A 24 19.97 -16.05 7.03
N SER A 25 19.45 -16.97 6.23
CA SER A 25 18.40 -16.65 5.27
C SER A 25 17.32 -15.95 6.08
N THR A 26 17.19 -14.63 5.91
CA THR A 26 16.08 -13.88 6.46
C THR A 26 14.83 -14.62 6.02
N SER A 27 14.10 -15.20 6.98
CA SER A 27 12.82 -15.82 6.72
C SER A 27 12.02 -14.84 5.86
N ILE A 28 11.62 -15.26 4.67
CA ILE A 28 10.61 -14.51 3.90
C ILE A 28 9.47 -14.29 4.90
N ALA A 29 9.08 -13.02 5.13
CA ALA A 29 7.93 -12.72 5.96
C ALA A 29 6.75 -13.47 5.35
N VAL A 30 6.30 -14.55 6.00
CA VAL A 30 5.16 -15.30 5.49
C VAL A 30 3.95 -14.61 6.08
N SER A 31 3.23 -13.89 5.24
CA SER A 31 1.95 -13.31 5.61
C SER A 31 1.04 -14.35 6.25
N LYS A 32 0.29 -13.94 7.26
CA LYS A 32 -0.47 -14.88 8.09
C LYS A 32 -1.92 -14.95 7.60
N MET A 33 -2.33 -16.12 7.08
CA MET A 33 -3.74 -16.41 6.87
C MET A 33 -4.45 -16.46 8.23
N GLU A 34 -5.49 -15.65 8.41
CA GLU A 34 -6.17 -15.56 9.71
C GLU A 34 -7.15 -16.72 9.93
N PHE A 35 -7.90 -17.10 8.88
CA PHE A 35 -8.86 -18.20 8.91
C PHE A 35 -9.16 -18.73 7.50
N ASN A 36 -9.72 -19.95 7.43
CA ASN A 36 -10.16 -20.58 6.19
C ASN A 36 -11.52 -21.26 6.40
N ASP A 37 -12.40 -21.24 5.40
CA ASP A 37 -13.77 -21.75 5.49
C ASP A 37 -13.91 -23.24 5.17
N GLY A 38 -12.79 -23.93 4.90
CA GLY A 38 -12.79 -25.34 4.53
C GLY A 38 -13.05 -25.55 3.03
N PRO A 39 -13.49 -26.75 2.62
CA PRO A 39 -13.68 -27.08 1.20
C PRO A 39 -14.93 -26.41 0.60
N GLY A 40 -14.87 -26.10 -0.69
CA GLY A 40 -15.95 -25.46 -1.45
C GLY A 40 -15.49 -24.19 -2.14
N ASP A 41 -16.34 -23.68 -3.03
CA ASP A 41 -16.10 -22.47 -3.81
C ASP A 41 -16.59 -21.27 -2.99
N TYR A 42 -15.79 -20.92 -1.99
CA TYR A 42 -16.01 -19.78 -1.08
C TYR A 42 -14.87 -18.76 -1.17
N TYR A 43 -15.22 -17.48 -1.09
CA TYR A 43 -14.27 -16.37 -1.04
C TYR A 43 -14.40 -15.55 0.24
N ASN A 44 -13.30 -14.95 0.69
CA ASN A 44 -13.24 -14.02 1.81
C ASN A 44 -12.39 -12.80 1.41
N TYR A 45 -12.97 -11.60 1.43
CA TYR A 45 -12.28 -10.38 1.01
C TYR A 45 -12.84 -9.11 1.67
N CYS A 46 -12.22 -7.96 1.42
CA CYS A 46 -12.57 -6.66 2.00
C CYS A 46 -12.69 -6.67 3.54
N PRO A 47 -11.61 -7.02 4.26
CA PRO A 47 -11.63 -6.98 5.72
C PRO A 47 -11.86 -5.56 6.27
N SER A 48 -12.61 -5.48 7.36
CA SER A 48 -12.51 -4.42 8.38
C SER A 48 -12.08 -5.06 9.69
N TYR A 49 -10.91 -4.64 10.18
CA TYR A 49 -10.20 -5.29 11.27
C TYR A 49 -10.18 -4.41 12.53
N ILE A 50 -10.80 -4.89 13.61
CA ILE A 50 -11.09 -4.10 14.80
C ILE A 50 -10.56 -4.80 16.04
N GLN A 51 -9.86 -4.06 16.90
CA GLN A 51 -9.53 -4.46 18.26
C GLN A 51 -10.56 -3.89 19.23
N ALA A 52 -11.47 -4.75 19.69
CA ALA A 52 -12.56 -4.38 20.60
C ALA A 52 -12.08 -4.26 22.05
N SER A 53 -11.07 -5.03 22.44
CA SER A 53 -10.43 -4.98 23.76
C SER A 53 -9.00 -5.53 23.68
N PRO A 54 -8.19 -5.48 24.75
CA PRO A 54 -6.86 -6.09 24.76
C PRO A 54 -6.86 -7.59 24.42
N THR A 55 -8.00 -8.28 24.58
CA THR A 55 -8.11 -9.72 24.38
C THR A 55 -9.14 -10.11 23.32
N GLU A 56 -9.79 -9.15 22.65
CA GLU A 56 -10.82 -9.43 21.65
C GLU A 56 -10.62 -8.62 20.37
N ARG A 57 -10.72 -9.31 19.24
CA ARG A 57 -10.70 -8.72 17.90
C ARG A 57 -11.89 -9.20 17.08
N TYR A 58 -12.28 -8.38 16.11
CA TYR A 58 -13.33 -8.68 15.15
C TYR A 58 -12.78 -8.47 13.74
N MET A 59 -13.18 -9.34 12.82
CA MET A 59 -12.97 -9.14 11.40
C MET A 59 -14.31 -9.25 10.71
N PHE A 60 -14.77 -8.14 10.14
CA PHE A 60 -15.90 -8.11 9.21
C PHE A 60 -15.35 -8.23 7.79
N TYR A 61 -16.04 -8.95 6.91
CA TYR A 61 -15.54 -9.22 5.56
C TYR A 61 -16.66 -9.64 4.62
N CYS A 62 -16.44 -9.48 3.31
CA CYS A 62 -17.33 -9.96 2.27
C CYS A 62 -17.10 -11.45 1.99
N LYS A 63 -18.19 -12.18 1.82
CA LYS A 63 -18.20 -13.61 1.54
C LYS A 63 -19.50 -14.04 0.89
N ASN A 64 -19.45 -15.04 0.00
CA ASN A 64 -20.64 -15.72 -0.49
C ASN A 64 -21.24 -16.68 0.54
N LYS A 65 -22.56 -16.67 0.67
CA LYS A 65 -23.27 -17.61 1.55
C LYS A 65 -23.21 -19.06 1.05
N ASP A 66 -23.50 -19.25 -0.23
CA ASP A 66 -23.63 -20.57 -0.85
C ASP A 66 -22.45 -20.83 -1.80
N SER A 67 -21.87 -22.04 -1.74
CA SER A 67 -20.70 -22.43 -2.55
C SER A 67 -20.97 -22.24 -4.04
N GLY A 68 -20.05 -21.60 -4.75
CA GLY A 68 -20.14 -21.36 -6.20
C GLY A 68 -21.09 -20.22 -6.59
N SER A 69 -21.80 -19.62 -5.63
CA SER A 69 -22.59 -18.42 -5.84
C SER A 69 -21.72 -17.18 -5.68
N VAL A 70 -21.76 -16.26 -6.66
CA VAL A 70 -21.09 -14.96 -6.60
C VAL A 70 -22.12 -13.93 -6.13
N VAL A 71 -22.42 -13.97 -4.83
CA VAL A 71 -23.35 -13.07 -4.16
C VAL A 71 -22.80 -12.71 -2.79
N ASP A 72 -22.41 -11.45 -2.61
CA ASP A 72 -21.79 -11.01 -1.37
C ASP A 72 -22.80 -10.83 -0.23
N TYR A 73 -22.41 -11.38 0.90
CA TYR A 73 -22.93 -11.10 2.23
C TYR A 73 -21.77 -10.53 3.05
N ILE A 74 -22.10 -9.79 4.10
CA ILE A 74 -21.10 -9.38 5.09
C ILE A 74 -21.13 -10.42 6.22
N TYR A 75 -19.98 -11.03 6.44
CA TYR A 75 -19.72 -11.93 7.55
C TYR A 75 -18.86 -11.25 8.61
N TYR A 76 -18.83 -11.83 9.81
CA TYR A 76 -17.81 -11.54 10.79
C TYR A 76 -17.31 -12.80 11.50
N ARG A 77 -16.08 -12.70 12.02
CA ARG A 77 -15.53 -13.61 13.02
C ARG A 77 -15.06 -12.81 14.23
N LYS A 78 -15.18 -13.40 15.41
CA LYS A 78 -14.61 -12.90 16.66
C LYS A 78 -13.36 -13.70 17.01
N ALA A 79 -12.26 -13.05 17.37
CA ALA A 79 -11.07 -13.68 17.92
C ALA A 79 -10.88 -13.36 19.39
N THR A 80 -10.35 -14.33 20.13
CA THR A 80 -9.89 -14.15 21.52
C THR A 80 -8.38 -14.37 21.60
N TYR A 81 -7.70 -13.54 22.40
CA TYR A 81 -6.28 -13.69 22.65
C TYR A 81 -6.04 -14.64 23.82
N SER A 82 -5.38 -15.77 23.56
CA SER A 82 -4.99 -16.72 24.59
C SER A 82 -3.78 -17.54 24.15
N GLY A 83 -2.90 -17.89 25.10
CA GLY A 83 -1.70 -18.68 24.81
C GLY A 83 -0.72 -18.03 23.84
N GLY A 84 -0.63 -16.69 23.83
CA GLY A 84 0.29 -15.94 22.96
C GLY A 84 -0.20 -15.72 21.53
N LYS A 85 -1.43 -16.15 21.19
CA LYS A 85 -1.98 -16.05 19.83
C LYS A 85 -3.45 -15.63 19.83
N TRP A 86 -3.88 -15.10 18.69
CA TRP A 86 -5.29 -14.85 18.38
C TRP A 86 -5.94 -16.13 17.88
N ASN A 87 -7.09 -16.48 18.46
CA ASN A 87 -7.88 -17.66 18.09
C ASN A 87 -9.23 -17.22 17.55
N TRP A 88 -9.43 -17.37 16.24
CA TRP A 88 -10.68 -17.03 15.57
C TRP A 88 -11.77 -18.06 15.83
N GLY A 89 -12.96 -17.56 16.20
CA GLY A 89 -14.16 -18.36 16.35
C GLY A 89 -14.88 -18.61 15.03
N ASN A 90 -16.15 -19.02 15.16
CA ASN A 90 -17.02 -19.33 14.03
C ASN A 90 -17.31 -18.10 13.16
N GLN A 91 -17.58 -18.35 11.88
CA GLN A 91 -18.14 -17.35 10.96
C GLN A 91 -19.61 -17.09 11.28
N ASN A 92 -20.04 -15.84 11.19
CA ASN A 92 -21.43 -15.41 11.40
C ASN A 92 -21.81 -14.42 10.31
N ILE A 93 -23.07 -14.45 9.86
CA ILE A 93 -23.59 -13.43 8.94
C ILE A 93 -23.88 -12.17 9.75
N ALA A 94 -23.24 -11.06 9.38
CA ALA A 94 -23.53 -9.74 9.92
C ALA A 94 -24.69 -9.08 9.15
N LEU A 95 -24.62 -9.11 7.81
CA LEU A 95 -25.59 -8.46 6.93
C LEU A 95 -25.80 -9.26 5.65
N ALA A 96 -27.05 -9.30 5.19
CA ALA A 96 -27.46 -9.94 3.93
C ALA A 96 -27.96 -8.89 2.91
N PRO A 97 -27.92 -9.17 1.60
CA PRO A 97 -28.64 -8.38 0.60
C PRO A 97 -30.13 -8.26 0.96
N SER A 98 -30.73 -7.12 0.66
CA SER A 98 -32.16 -6.92 0.87
C SER A 98 -32.97 -7.71 -0.16
N GLY A 99 -34.23 -8.04 0.16
CA GLY A 99 -35.11 -8.72 -0.81
C GLY A 99 -35.46 -7.86 -2.05
N SER A 100 -35.26 -6.55 -1.98
CA SER A 100 -35.49 -5.59 -3.06
C SER A 100 -34.74 -4.28 -2.77
N GLY A 101 -34.69 -3.39 -3.76
CA GLY A 101 -34.08 -2.06 -3.61
C GLY A 101 -32.60 -2.02 -3.92
N TRP A 102 -31.94 -0.97 -3.43
CA TRP A 102 -30.61 -0.53 -3.83
C TRP A 102 -29.46 -1.48 -3.42
N ASP A 103 -29.66 -2.34 -2.43
CA ASP A 103 -28.68 -3.31 -1.92
C ASP A 103 -29.21 -4.76 -2.04
N SER A 104 -29.98 -5.02 -3.09
CA SER A 104 -30.67 -6.30 -3.29
C SER A 104 -29.83 -7.41 -3.94
N VAL A 105 -28.71 -7.04 -4.55
CA VAL A 105 -27.81 -7.99 -5.23
C VAL A 105 -26.61 -8.32 -4.34
N HIS A 106 -25.83 -7.32 -3.94
CA HIS A 106 -24.67 -7.51 -3.06
C HIS A 106 -24.72 -6.54 -1.88
N VAL A 107 -24.21 -7.00 -0.72
CA VAL A 107 -23.73 -6.13 0.35
C VAL A 107 -22.26 -6.47 0.65
N CYS A 108 -21.40 -5.47 0.64
CA CYS A 108 -19.96 -5.67 0.81
C CYS A 108 -19.29 -4.43 1.44
N ASP A 109 -17.95 -4.39 1.45
CA ASP A 109 -17.07 -3.36 2.00
C ASP A 109 -17.51 -2.85 3.37
N PRO A 110 -17.61 -3.73 4.38
CA PRO A 110 -17.99 -3.30 5.71
C PRO A 110 -16.91 -2.40 6.31
N ASP A 111 -17.30 -1.31 6.95
CA ASP A 111 -16.46 -0.62 7.93
C ASP A 111 -17.28 -0.31 9.19
N VAL A 112 -16.84 -0.85 10.32
CA VAL A 112 -17.59 -0.78 11.58
C VAL A 112 -16.91 0.18 12.55
N LYS A 113 -17.71 1.07 13.16
CA LYS A 113 -17.26 2.06 14.15
C LYS A 113 -18.23 2.18 15.31
N GLN A 114 -17.69 2.51 16.48
CA GLN A 114 -18.42 2.80 17.70
C GLN A 114 -18.90 4.26 17.70
N GLY A 115 -20.00 4.48 18.40
CA GLY A 115 -20.62 5.78 18.59
C GLY A 115 -21.89 5.68 19.43
N SER A 116 -22.78 6.64 19.24
CA SER A 116 -24.09 6.70 19.85
C SER A 116 -25.09 7.18 18.81
N PHE A 117 -25.82 6.23 18.22
CA PHE A 117 -26.67 6.45 17.04
C PHE A 117 -28.13 6.23 17.38
N THR A 118 -28.92 7.29 17.41
CA THR A 118 -30.36 7.21 17.67
C THR A 118 -31.11 6.95 16.35
N TYR A 119 -31.78 5.80 16.27
CA TYR A 119 -32.61 5.39 15.14
C TYR A 119 -33.83 4.60 15.63
N ASN A 120 -35.02 4.93 15.11
CA ASN A 120 -36.30 4.30 15.50
C ASN A 120 -36.54 4.25 17.03
N GLY A 121 -36.16 5.32 17.74
CA GLY A 121 -36.35 5.44 19.19
C GLY A 121 -35.37 4.62 20.05
N HIS A 122 -34.37 3.98 19.43
CA HIS A 122 -33.32 3.23 20.11
C HIS A 122 -31.96 3.86 19.84
N THR A 123 -31.05 3.82 20.83
CA THR A 123 -29.67 4.33 20.69
C THR A 123 -28.71 3.15 20.62
N TYR A 124 -28.14 2.95 19.45
CA TYR A 124 -27.17 1.89 19.15
C TYR A 124 -25.74 2.34 19.44
N SER A 125 -24.86 1.38 19.75
CA SER A 125 -23.45 1.63 20.07
C SER A 125 -22.51 1.52 18.87
N TYR A 126 -22.95 0.89 17.79
CA TYR A 126 -22.13 0.65 16.60
C TYR A 126 -22.88 0.99 15.32
N VAL A 127 -22.13 1.46 14.33
CA VAL A 127 -22.56 1.62 12.95
C VAL A 127 -21.65 0.79 12.04
N MET A 128 -22.24 0.15 11.05
CA MET A 128 -21.56 -0.45 9.90
C MET A 128 -21.88 0.41 8.68
N PHE A 129 -20.86 1.01 8.08
CA PHE A 129 -20.94 1.47 6.70
C PHE A 129 -20.76 0.27 5.79
N TYR A 130 -21.55 0.18 4.72
CA TYR A 130 -21.46 -0.92 3.77
C TYR A 130 -21.80 -0.48 2.36
N LEU A 131 -21.14 -1.09 1.38
CA LEU A 131 -21.50 -1.01 -0.03
C LEU A 131 -22.73 -1.87 -0.29
N GLY A 132 -23.67 -1.35 -1.07
CA GLY A 132 -24.78 -2.12 -1.63
C GLY A 132 -24.99 -1.82 -3.11
N THR A 133 -25.40 -2.84 -3.86
CA THR A 133 -25.75 -2.72 -5.28
C THR A 133 -27.03 -3.50 -5.60
N ASP A 134 -27.73 -3.01 -6.62
CA ASP A 134 -28.92 -3.59 -7.23
C ASP A 134 -28.64 -4.19 -8.62
N GLN A 135 -27.36 -4.31 -9.02
CA GLN A 135 -26.95 -4.84 -10.33
C GLN A 135 -25.84 -5.89 -10.22
N TYR A 136 -25.94 -6.96 -11.02
CA TYR A 136 -24.97 -8.07 -11.07
C TYR A 136 -23.69 -7.74 -11.84
N ASP A 137 -23.67 -6.65 -12.59
CA ASP A 137 -22.49 -6.18 -13.35
C ASP A 137 -21.56 -5.29 -12.51
N ASN A 138 -21.83 -5.17 -11.19
CA ASN A 138 -21.12 -4.32 -10.25
C ASN A 138 -21.18 -2.82 -10.57
N CYS A 139 -22.14 -2.37 -11.38
CA CYS A 139 -22.43 -0.94 -11.53
C CYS A 139 -23.32 -0.45 -10.38
N HIS A 140 -23.44 0.88 -10.24
CA HIS A 140 -24.40 1.53 -9.35
C HIS A 140 -24.23 1.17 -7.86
N ASN A 141 -22.98 0.97 -7.43
CA ASN A 141 -22.66 0.81 -6.02
C ASN A 141 -22.98 2.10 -5.26
N GLN A 142 -23.53 1.93 -4.06
CA GLN A 142 -23.92 3.00 -3.15
C GLN A 142 -23.52 2.64 -1.72
N ILE A 143 -23.51 3.60 -0.80
CA ILE A 143 -23.12 3.35 0.60
C ILE A 143 -24.34 3.50 1.51
N GLY A 144 -24.61 2.48 2.31
CA GLY A 144 -25.62 2.48 3.37
C GLY A 144 -25.02 2.34 4.75
N VAL A 145 -25.88 2.45 5.76
CA VAL A 145 -25.54 2.19 7.17
C VAL A 145 -26.48 1.20 7.85
N ALA A 146 -25.93 0.39 8.75
CA ALA A 146 -26.68 -0.46 9.66
C ALA A 146 -26.18 -0.28 11.10
N PHE A 147 -27.04 -0.44 12.09
CA PHE A 147 -26.74 -0.16 13.50
C PHE A 147 -26.87 -1.40 14.38
N ALA A 148 -26.05 -1.49 15.43
CA ALA A 148 -26.11 -2.59 16.40
C ALA A 148 -25.71 -2.14 17.81
N ASP A 149 -26.21 -2.85 18.83
CA ASP A 149 -25.82 -2.64 20.23
C ASP A 149 -24.45 -3.23 20.55
N SER A 150 -24.05 -4.23 19.78
CA SER A 150 -22.78 -4.93 19.92
C SER A 150 -22.18 -5.24 18.56
N LEU A 151 -20.87 -5.48 18.52
CA LEU A 151 -20.19 -5.95 17.31
C LEU A 151 -20.75 -7.30 16.80
N ASP A 152 -21.39 -8.09 17.67
CA ASP A 152 -22.01 -9.37 17.30
C ASP A 152 -23.34 -9.19 16.53
N GLY A 153 -23.89 -7.96 16.50
CA GLY A 153 -25.23 -7.67 15.98
C GLY A 153 -26.34 -7.88 17.02
N PRO A 154 -27.59 -8.10 16.58
CA PRO A 154 -28.04 -8.06 15.18
C PRO A 154 -27.89 -6.65 14.58
N TRP A 155 -27.67 -6.59 13.27
CA TRP A 155 -27.52 -5.34 12.54
C TRP A 155 -28.86 -4.87 11.94
N VAL A 156 -29.24 -3.63 12.24
CA VAL A 156 -30.49 -3.00 11.79
C VAL A 156 -30.18 -1.98 10.70
N LYS A 157 -30.53 -2.29 9.44
CA LYS A 157 -30.36 -1.36 8.31
C LYS A 157 -31.18 -0.09 8.52
N TYR A 158 -30.60 1.06 8.18
CA TYR A 158 -31.33 2.32 8.14
C TYR A 158 -32.34 2.34 6.99
N SER A 159 -33.61 2.54 7.30
CA SER A 159 -34.70 2.58 6.31
C SER A 159 -34.57 3.72 5.28
N GLY A 160 -33.83 4.78 5.60
CA GLY A 160 -33.55 5.88 4.67
C GLY A 160 -32.27 5.67 3.84
N ASN A 161 -31.67 4.48 3.87
CA ASN A 161 -30.57 4.13 2.98
C ASN A 161 -30.98 4.23 1.50
N PRO A 162 -30.01 4.48 0.60
CA PRO A 162 -28.57 4.63 0.84
C PRO A 162 -28.22 5.98 1.49
N LEU A 163 -27.21 5.97 2.38
CA LEU A 163 -26.71 7.18 3.05
C LEU A 163 -25.95 8.08 2.06
N ILE A 164 -25.09 7.48 1.23
CA ILE A 164 -24.45 8.16 0.10
C ILE A 164 -25.02 7.53 -1.18
N PRO A 165 -26.04 8.16 -1.80
CA PRO A 165 -26.62 7.67 -3.04
C PRO A 165 -25.72 7.96 -4.24
N TYR A 166 -25.96 7.24 -5.33
CA TYR A 166 -25.31 7.50 -6.62
C TYR A 166 -26.33 7.36 -7.74
N SER A 167 -26.41 8.33 -8.65
CA SER A 167 -27.50 8.42 -9.62
C SER A 167 -27.22 7.71 -10.94
N ASP A 168 -25.95 7.63 -11.34
CA ASP A 168 -25.58 6.99 -12.60
C ASP A 168 -25.54 5.47 -12.40
N ARG A 169 -26.25 4.77 -13.27
CA ARG A 169 -26.41 3.32 -13.20
C ARG A 169 -25.43 2.54 -14.08
N THR A 170 -24.57 3.24 -14.84
CA THR A 170 -23.68 2.66 -15.86
C THR A 170 -22.21 2.64 -15.44
N THR A 171 -21.86 3.34 -14.37
CA THR A 171 -20.51 3.40 -13.80
C THR A 171 -20.48 2.69 -12.45
N TRP A 172 -19.27 2.45 -11.94
CA TRP A 172 -19.07 1.70 -10.70
C TRP A 172 -19.80 2.34 -9.50
N GLY A 173 -19.75 3.67 -9.35
CA GLY A 173 -20.50 4.38 -8.30
C GLY A 173 -19.66 4.75 -7.09
N VAL A 174 -20.19 4.56 -5.89
CA VAL A 174 -19.53 4.86 -4.61
C VAL A 174 -19.54 3.66 -3.68
N GLY A 175 -18.44 3.44 -2.95
CA GLY A 175 -18.27 2.24 -2.13
C GLY A 175 -16.98 2.28 -1.31
N GLN A 176 -16.58 1.13 -0.76
CA GLN A 176 -15.30 1.00 -0.03
C GLN A 176 -15.15 2.05 1.08
N ALA A 177 -16.17 2.15 1.92
CA ALA A 177 -16.22 3.15 2.97
C ALA A 177 -15.14 2.91 4.03
N SER A 178 -14.59 4.00 4.58
CA SER A 178 -13.72 3.96 5.75
C SER A 178 -13.98 5.19 6.60
N ALA A 179 -14.35 5.00 7.86
CA ALA A 179 -14.76 6.08 8.74
C ALA A 179 -13.84 6.24 9.95
N THR A 180 -13.80 7.43 10.52
CA THR A 180 -13.19 7.70 11.83
C THR A 180 -14.15 8.56 12.65
N CYS A 181 -14.41 8.15 13.89
CA CYS A 181 -15.22 8.95 14.81
C CYS A 181 -14.41 10.12 15.36
N VAL A 182 -14.96 11.33 15.27
CA VAL A 182 -14.24 12.57 15.63
C VAL A 182 -14.79 13.25 16.88
N ASP A 183 -15.89 12.76 17.46
CA ASP A 183 -16.49 13.31 18.68
C ASP A 183 -16.86 12.27 19.74
N GLY A 184 -16.67 10.97 19.45
CA GLY A 184 -17.11 9.88 20.33
C GLY A 184 -18.63 9.66 20.35
N VAL A 185 -19.38 10.30 19.46
CA VAL A 185 -20.85 10.22 19.39
C VAL A 185 -21.29 9.80 18.00
N GLY A 186 -21.42 10.71 17.05
CA GLY A 186 -21.93 10.39 15.71
C GLY A 186 -21.42 11.29 14.62
N ARG A 187 -20.49 12.21 14.94
CA ARG A 187 -19.76 12.96 13.94
C ARG A 187 -18.60 12.10 13.47
N MET A 188 -18.60 11.83 12.16
CA MET A 188 -17.65 10.94 11.52
C MET A 188 -16.97 11.68 10.38
N LEU A 189 -15.67 11.40 10.20
CA LEU A 189 -15.00 11.67 8.95
C LEU A 189 -15.10 10.41 8.09
N LEU A 190 -15.87 10.48 7.01
CA LEU A 190 -16.12 9.37 6.10
C LEU A 190 -15.29 9.55 4.84
N PHE A 191 -14.49 8.54 4.52
CA PHE A 191 -13.79 8.36 3.25
C PHE A 191 -14.47 7.26 2.42
N TYR A 192 -14.42 7.35 1.10
CA TYR A 192 -14.95 6.33 0.21
C TYR A 192 -14.38 6.47 -1.21
N THR A 193 -14.37 5.37 -1.96
CA THR A 193 -14.04 5.40 -3.39
C THR A 193 -15.23 5.91 -4.19
N LYS A 194 -14.96 6.71 -5.22
CA LYS A 194 -15.91 7.11 -6.24
C LYS A 194 -15.33 6.82 -7.62
N GLY A 195 -16.01 5.97 -8.39
CA GLY A 195 -15.61 5.55 -9.74
C GLY A 195 -16.65 5.99 -10.77
N THR A 196 -16.30 6.97 -11.61
CA THR A 196 -17.23 7.58 -12.58
C THR A 196 -16.87 7.29 -14.05
N SER A 197 -15.89 6.41 -14.30
CA SER A 197 -15.55 5.93 -15.65
C SER A 197 -14.88 4.56 -15.56
N TRP A 198 -15.19 3.69 -16.52
CA TRP A 198 -14.50 2.40 -16.71
C TRP A 198 -13.21 2.52 -17.51
N THR A 199 -13.01 3.64 -18.23
CA THR A 199 -11.92 3.80 -19.21
C THR A 199 -10.93 4.89 -18.84
N ASP A 200 -11.25 5.76 -17.89
CA ASP A 200 -10.34 6.79 -17.39
C ASP A 200 -10.00 6.50 -15.92
N PRO A 201 -8.80 5.98 -15.62
CA PRO A 201 -8.38 5.65 -14.25
C PRO A 201 -8.38 6.89 -13.34
N ASN A 202 -8.23 8.10 -13.88
CA ASN A 202 -8.24 9.34 -13.10
C ASN A 202 -9.65 9.74 -12.59
N GLN A 203 -10.68 9.03 -13.07
CA GLN A 203 -12.08 9.17 -12.64
C GLN A 203 -12.46 8.16 -11.55
N THR A 204 -11.49 7.40 -11.04
CA THR A 204 -11.63 6.64 -9.80
C THR A 204 -10.73 7.26 -8.73
N TYR A 205 -11.34 7.86 -7.72
CA TYR A 205 -10.67 8.66 -6.70
C TYR A 205 -11.31 8.49 -5.32
N ILE A 206 -10.59 8.86 -4.26
CA ILE A 206 -11.15 8.91 -2.90
C ILE A 206 -11.85 10.24 -2.67
N CYS A 207 -13.07 10.16 -2.15
CA CYS A 207 -13.81 11.26 -1.58
C CYS A 207 -13.71 11.25 -0.06
N ARG A 208 -13.83 12.43 0.56
CA ARG A 208 -14.11 12.58 1.98
C ARG A 208 -15.32 13.47 2.23
N ARG A 209 -16.03 13.20 3.32
CA ARG A 209 -17.10 14.03 3.88
C ARG A 209 -17.05 14.01 5.39
N GLU A 210 -17.32 15.14 6.02
CA GLU A 210 -17.75 15.13 7.41
C GLU A 210 -19.25 14.84 7.44
N ILE A 211 -19.67 13.89 8.26
CA ILE A 211 -21.08 13.53 8.43
C ILE A 211 -21.44 13.56 9.92
N ASN A 212 -22.72 13.77 10.22
CA ASN A 212 -23.26 13.57 11.55
C ASN A 212 -24.48 12.64 11.47
N ILE A 213 -24.30 11.44 12.01
CA ILE A 213 -25.29 10.37 12.02
C ILE A 213 -25.71 9.99 13.46
N ALA A 214 -25.46 10.87 14.44
CA ALA A 214 -25.89 10.66 15.82
C ALA A 214 -27.44 10.55 15.95
N ASN A 215 -28.18 11.23 15.08
CA ASN A 215 -29.63 11.17 15.00
C ASN A 215 -30.09 10.87 13.56
N MET A 216 -30.56 9.65 13.34
CA MET A 216 -30.97 9.18 12.02
C MET A 216 -32.37 9.62 11.59
N SER A 217 -33.10 10.36 12.42
CA SER A 217 -34.28 11.09 11.94
C SER A 217 -33.91 12.31 11.09
N ASN A 218 -32.68 12.80 11.19
CA ASN A 218 -32.16 13.93 10.40
C ASN A 218 -30.63 13.87 10.27
N PRO A 219 -30.07 12.90 9.53
CA PRO A 219 -28.63 12.80 9.34
C PRO A 219 -28.11 14.00 8.55
N SER A 220 -26.92 14.49 8.91
CA SER A 220 -26.24 15.55 8.18
C SER A 220 -25.11 14.98 7.33
N ILE A 221 -25.14 15.24 6.02
CA ILE A 221 -24.10 14.82 5.08
C ILE A 221 -23.39 16.08 4.56
N GLY A 222 -22.15 16.29 4.98
CA GLY A 222 -21.37 17.46 4.60
C GLY A 222 -20.92 17.45 3.14
N THR A 223 -20.23 18.53 2.77
CA THR A 223 -19.65 18.72 1.44
C THR A 223 -18.67 17.60 1.07
N GLU A 224 -18.74 17.16 -0.18
CA GLU A 224 -17.78 16.22 -0.78
C GLU A 224 -16.49 16.92 -1.17
N TYR A 225 -15.37 16.33 -0.79
CA TYR A 225 -14.05 16.73 -1.28
C TYR A 225 -13.34 15.52 -1.90
N ARG A 226 -12.79 15.67 -3.10
CA ARG A 226 -11.79 14.72 -3.62
C ARG A 226 -10.53 14.88 -2.78
N VAL A 227 -10.06 13.79 -2.18
CA VAL A 227 -8.86 13.82 -1.32
C VAL A 227 -7.64 14.13 -2.20
N PHE A 228 -6.77 15.02 -1.72
CA PHE A 228 -5.55 15.40 -2.43
C PHE A 228 -4.60 14.20 -2.62
N GLU A 229 -3.82 14.24 -3.69
CA GLU A 229 -3.05 13.08 -4.19
C GLU A 229 -1.54 13.33 -4.22
N ASN A 230 -1.11 14.57 -3.94
CA ASN A 230 0.30 14.95 -3.95
C ASN A 230 1.14 13.99 -3.08
N GLY A 231 2.27 13.52 -3.62
CA GLY A 231 3.17 12.58 -2.94
C GLY A 231 2.84 11.10 -3.18
N LEU A 232 1.70 10.78 -3.79
CA LEU A 232 1.36 9.43 -4.21
C LEU A 232 1.78 9.19 -5.66
N THR A 233 2.13 7.94 -5.96
CA THR A 233 2.45 7.48 -7.32
C THR A 233 1.85 6.11 -7.56
N ASP A 234 1.58 5.81 -8.82
CA ASP A 234 1.08 4.51 -9.25
C ASP A 234 2.14 3.69 -10.01
N LYS A 235 1.81 2.44 -10.36
CA LYS A 235 2.69 1.52 -11.11
C LYS A 235 3.01 2.03 -12.51
N THR A 236 1.99 2.52 -13.21
CA THR A 236 2.10 2.99 -14.58
C THR A 236 2.22 4.52 -14.60
N PRO A 237 3.28 5.09 -15.20
CA PRO A 237 3.38 6.54 -15.40
C PRO A 237 2.18 7.05 -16.20
N ASN A 238 1.47 8.07 -15.68
CA ASN A 238 0.27 8.71 -16.26
C ASN A 238 -1.06 7.92 -16.17
N SER A 239 -1.10 6.79 -15.46
CA SER A 239 -2.34 6.08 -15.08
C SER A 239 -2.39 6.08 -13.55
N PHE A 240 -3.04 7.09 -12.96
CA PHE A 240 -3.11 7.23 -11.49
C PHE A 240 -4.53 6.99 -11.01
N CYS A 241 -4.68 6.05 -10.08
CA CYS A 241 -5.98 5.68 -9.51
C CYS A 241 -5.90 5.64 -7.98
N PHE A 242 -6.41 6.67 -7.30
CA PHE A 242 -6.47 6.68 -5.83
C PHE A 242 -7.79 6.07 -5.37
N HIS A 243 -7.79 4.79 -5.06
CA HIS A 243 -9.02 4.05 -4.80
C HIS A 243 -8.80 2.96 -3.75
N ASN A 244 -9.90 2.35 -3.33
CA ASN A 244 -9.92 1.21 -2.41
C ASN A 244 -9.04 1.45 -1.18
N ALA A 245 -9.20 2.64 -0.59
CA ALA A 245 -8.35 3.11 0.48
C ALA A 245 -9.07 3.06 1.82
N ALA A 246 -8.42 2.45 2.81
CA ALA A 246 -8.86 2.50 4.20
C ALA A 246 -7.96 3.44 5.00
N PHE A 247 -8.54 4.08 6.02
CA PHE A 247 -7.91 5.12 6.81
C PHE A 247 -7.96 4.77 8.30
N ALA A 248 -6.93 5.19 9.03
CA ALA A 248 -6.87 5.09 10.49
C ALA A 248 -6.16 6.32 11.06
N TYR A 249 -6.65 6.84 12.19
CA TYR A 249 -6.08 8.02 12.83
C TYR A 249 -5.14 7.63 13.98
N ASP A 250 -3.90 8.09 13.93
CA ASP A 250 -2.96 8.03 15.06
C ASP A 250 -2.98 9.36 15.81
N GLY A 251 -3.77 9.42 16.88
CA GLY A 251 -3.88 10.61 17.73
C GLY A 251 -2.60 10.97 18.49
N ALA A 252 -1.65 10.05 18.64
CA ALA A 252 -0.38 10.34 19.31
C ALA A 252 0.57 11.16 18.42
N THR A 253 0.48 11.00 17.10
CA THR A 253 1.34 11.69 16.13
C THR A 253 0.60 12.71 15.26
N ASP A 254 -0.72 12.86 15.46
CA ASP A 254 -1.63 13.64 14.62
C ASP A 254 -1.52 13.28 13.13
N ARG A 255 -1.57 11.97 12.84
CA ARG A 255 -1.45 11.45 11.47
C ARG A 255 -2.65 10.61 11.08
N PHE A 256 -3.13 10.84 9.88
CA PHE A 256 -3.94 9.85 9.18
C PHE A 256 -3.02 8.92 8.40
N TYR A 257 -3.11 7.64 8.70
CA TYR A 257 -2.54 6.57 7.91
C TYR A 257 -3.59 6.11 6.90
N MET A 258 -3.12 5.82 5.70
CA MET A 258 -3.92 5.32 4.59
C MET A 258 -3.24 4.08 4.06
N VAL A 259 -4.05 3.06 3.76
CA VAL A 259 -3.65 1.88 3.01
C VAL A 259 -4.52 1.78 1.78
N ARG A 260 -3.93 1.57 0.61
CA ARG A 260 -4.64 1.52 -0.70
C ARG A 260 -4.07 0.48 -1.63
N ASP A 261 -4.84 0.09 -2.63
CA ASP A 261 -4.35 -0.68 -3.78
C ASP A 261 -3.47 0.23 -4.69
N ARG A 262 -2.35 -0.29 -5.20
CA ARG A 262 -1.50 0.43 -6.16
C ARG A 262 -1.66 -0.14 -7.55
N GLY A 263 -2.38 0.57 -8.41
CA GLY A 263 -2.55 0.25 -9.82
C GLY A 263 -3.68 -0.73 -10.07
N ILE A 264 -4.22 -0.68 -11.29
CA ILE A 264 -5.34 -1.51 -11.76
C ILE A 264 -4.98 -2.29 -13.04
N GLU A 265 -3.72 -2.22 -13.48
CA GLU A 265 -3.22 -2.81 -14.72
C GLU A 265 -2.24 -3.93 -14.37
N GLU A 266 -2.71 -5.18 -14.41
CA GLU A 266 -1.87 -6.36 -14.31
C GLU A 266 -1.90 -7.16 -15.62
N ASN A 267 -0.85 -7.94 -15.89
CA ASN A 267 -0.73 -8.68 -17.15
C ASN A 267 -1.26 -10.13 -17.08
N VAL A 268 -1.86 -10.52 -15.95
CA VAL A 268 -2.33 -11.89 -15.69
C VAL A 268 -3.68 -11.82 -14.98
N LEU A 269 -4.61 -12.70 -15.32
CA LEU A 269 -5.92 -12.75 -14.66
C LEU A 269 -5.78 -13.13 -13.16
N PRO A 270 -6.47 -12.44 -12.24
CA PRO A 270 -7.31 -11.27 -12.48
C PRO A 270 -6.44 -10.04 -12.75
N ASP A 271 -6.69 -9.37 -13.87
CA ASP A 271 -5.88 -8.28 -14.39
C ASP A 271 -6.25 -6.91 -13.80
N PHE A 272 -7.39 -6.84 -13.10
CA PHE A 272 -7.94 -5.66 -12.45
C PHE A 272 -7.74 -5.65 -10.92
N VAL A 273 -7.10 -6.68 -10.36
CA VAL A 273 -6.80 -6.78 -8.93
C VAL A 273 -5.33 -6.48 -8.74
N SER A 274 -5.00 -5.57 -7.83
CA SER A 274 -3.60 -5.16 -7.65
C SER A 274 -2.73 -6.29 -7.08
N SER A 275 -1.46 -6.30 -7.49
CA SER A 275 -0.38 -7.04 -6.81
C SER A 275 0.28 -6.27 -5.66
N GLU A 276 -0.03 -4.99 -5.47
CA GLU A 276 0.65 -4.12 -4.51
C GLU A 276 -0.31 -3.29 -3.67
N ILE A 277 -0.03 -3.22 -2.37
CA ILE A 277 -0.69 -2.34 -1.41
C ILE A 277 0.30 -1.27 -0.98
N GLN A 278 -0.11 0.00 -1.00
CA GLN A 278 0.67 1.13 -0.51
C GLN A 278 0.16 1.59 0.85
N VAL A 279 1.09 1.82 1.78
CA VAL A 279 0.81 2.54 3.02
C VAL A 279 1.47 3.92 2.95
N ALA A 280 0.70 4.95 3.28
CA ALA A 280 1.15 6.33 3.33
C ALA A 280 0.50 7.06 4.50
N TYR A 281 1.07 8.20 4.91
CA TYR A 281 0.49 9.05 5.94
C TYR A 281 0.55 10.53 5.60
N THR A 282 -0.32 11.30 6.24
CA THR A 282 -0.33 12.76 6.21
C THR A 282 -0.84 13.31 7.54
N SER A 283 -0.69 14.61 7.81
CA SER A 283 -1.15 15.20 9.07
C SER A 283 -2.68 15.31 9.12
N GLY A 284 -3.25 15.35 10.33
CA GLY A 284 -4.67 15.65 10.54
C GLY A 284 -5.06 16.98 9.89
N SER A 285 -4.23 18.02 10.02
CA SER A 285 -4.45 19.33 9.41
C SER A 285 -4.60 19.28 7.88
N ASN A 286 -3.84 18.43 7.18
CA ASN A 286 -3.93 18.30 5.73
C ASN A 286 -5.26 17.67 5.31
N ILE A 287 -5.72 16.66 6.06
CA ILE A 287 -7.02 16.04 5.85
C ILE A 287 -8.15 17.06 6.04
N TRP A 288 -8.17 17.78 7.16
CA TRP A 288 -9.22 18.77 7.45
C TRP A 288 -9.26 19.93 6.44
N SER A 289 -8.10 20.40 5.99
CA SER A 289 -8.00 21.46 4.97
C SER A 289 -8.15 20.94 3.53
N ASN A 290 -8.17 19.62 3.33
CA ASN A 290 -8.12 18.95 2.02
C ASN A 290 -6.96 19.42 1.13
N SER A 291 -5.81 19.68 1.71
CA SER A 291 -4.63 20.17 1.00
C SER A 291 -3.38 19.71 1.71
N GLY A 292 -2.38 19.24 0.96
CA GLY A 292 -1.14 18.76 1.57
C GLY A 292 -0.39 17.79 0.68
N THR A 293 0.42 16.95 1.30
CA THR A 293 1.19 15.90 0.64
C THR A 293 1.18 14.65 1.49
N TRP A 294 1.05 13.50 0.83
CA TRP A 294 1.21 12.18 1.42
C TRP A 294 2.68 11.80 1.46
N THR A 295 3.10 11.21 2.58
CA THR A 295 4.40 10.55 2.69
C THR A 295 4.19 9.05 2.56
N VAL A 296 4.72 8.45 1.50
CA VAL A 296 4.70 6.98 1.34
C VAL A 296 5.60 6.36 2.40
N GLU A 297 5.03 5.46 3.20
CA GLU A 297 5.75 4.77 4.27
C GLU A 297 6.34 3.43 3.78
N GLY A 298 5.60 2.71 2.94
CA GLY A 298 6.09 1.46 2.35
C GLY A 298 5.03 0.72 1.56
N MET A 299 5.41 -0.44 1.06
CA MET A 299 4.57 -1.28 0.22
C MET A 299 4.46 -2.71 0.76
N LEU A 300 3.34 -3.36 0.51
CA LEU A 300 3.24 -4.83 0.50
C LEU A 300 3.00 -5.28 -0.94
N SER A 301 3.99 -5.93 -1.54
CA SER A 301 3.93 -6.57 -2.84
C SER A 301 4.03 -8.09 -2.70
N CYS A 302 3.99 -8.80 -3.84
CA CYS A 302 4.18 -10.25 -3.90
C CYS A 302 5.43 -10.74 -3.13
N ASP A 303 6.46 -9.92 -3.02
CA ASP A 303 7.70 -10.24 -2.32
C ASP A 303 7.52 -10.39 -0.81
N GLN A 304 6.68 -9.53 -0.23
CA GLN A 304 6.41 -9.54 1.20
C GLN A 304 5.27 -10.50 1.52
N THR A 305 4.28 -10.60 0.64
CA THR A 305 3.08 -11.38 0.94
C THR A 305 3.21 -12.84 0.53
N GLY A 306 4.02 -13.15 -0.48
CA GLY A 306 4.07 -14.46 -1.14
C GLY A 306 2.89 -14.71 -2.09
N HIS A 307 2.02 -13.71 -2.30
CA HIS A 307 0.80 -13.84 -3.10
C HIS A 307 0.85 -12.95 -4.34
N ALA A 308 0.37 -13.48 -5.46
CA ALA A 308 0.39 -12.77 -6.74
C ALA A 308 -0.52 -11.54 -6.76
N ARG A 309 -1.56 -11.52 -5.93
CA ARG A 309 -2.53 -10.43 -5.80
C ARG A 309 -2.71 -10.07 -4.34
N ASN A 310 -2.76 -8.78 -4.06
CA ASN A 310 -2.84 -8.17 -2.73
C ASN A 310 -3.69 -6.90 -2.86
N HIS A 311 -4.90 -6.90 -2.28
CA HIS A 311 -5.88 -5.85 -2.51
C HIS A 311 -6.90 -5.72 -1.37
N ASN A 312 -7.77 -4.71 -1.44
CA ASN A 312 -8.83 -4.44 -0.47
C ASN A 312 -8.29 -4.46 0.97
N ALA A 313 -7.24 -3.68 1.21
CA ALA A 313 -6.55 -3.66 2.49
C ALA A 313 -7.22 -2.72 3.50
N CYS A 314 -7.09 -3.04 4.78
CA CYS A 314 -7.40 -2.17 5.90
C CYS A 314 -6.30 -2.19 6.96
N LEU A 315 -6.32 -1.20 7.85
CA LEU A 315 -5.47 -1.14 9.03
C LEU A 315 -6.25 -1.66 10.24
N LEU A 316 -5.55 -2.33 11.18
CA LEU A 316 -6.14 -2.67 12.46
C LEU A 316 -6.47 -1.38 13.23
N THR A 317 -7.75 -1.18 13.49
CA THR A 317 -8.26 -0.02 14.23
C THR A 317 -8.81 -0.43 15.59
N ASP A 318 -8.89 0.52 16.51
CA ASP A 318 -9.79 0.39 17.65
C ASP A 318 -11.24 0.58 17.17
N THR A 319 -12.20 0.49 18.08
CA THR A 319 -13.61 0.62 17.74
C THR A 319 -13.99 2.01 17.22
N TRP A 320 -13.16 3.04 17.40
CA TRP A 320 -13.43 4.42 16.97
C TRP A 320 -12.76 4.80 15.64
N GLY A 321 -11.91 3.92 15.09
CA GLY A 321 -11.09 4.20 13.90
C GLY A 321 -9.68 4.71 14.23
N GLY A 322 -9.27 4.64 15.50
CA GLY A 322 -7.91 4.93 15.94
C GLY A 322 -6.95 3.80 15.55
N LEU A 323 -5.74 4.15 15.11
CA LEU A 323 -4.73 3.18 14.69
C LEU A 323 -4.18 2.39 15.88
N VAL A 324 -4.36 1.07 15.89
CA VAL A 324 -3.81 0.22 16.95
C VAL A 324 -2.33 -0.03 16.69
N GLY A 325 -1.51 0.20 17.72
CA GLY A 325 -0.04 0.10 17.66
C GLY A 325 0.65 1.39 17.23
N GLY A 326 -0.11 2.36 16.69
CA GLY A 326 0.38 3.68 16.26
C GLY A 326 1.53 3.60 15.25
N ALA A 327 2.27 4.70 15.12
CA ALA A 327 3.40 4.82 14.20
C ALA A 327 4.51 3.76 14.34
N ASN A 328 4.58 2.99 15.44
CA ASN A 328 5.69 2.06 15.68
C ASN A 328 5.39 0.59 15.32
N GLY A 329 4.13 0.19 15.13
CA GLY A 329 3.82 -1.23 15.01
C GLY A 329 2.37 -1.57 14.72
N TYR A 330 1.76 -0.93 13.73
CA TYR A 330 0.41 -1.28 13.28
C TYR A 330 0.37 -2.58 12.46
N THR A 331 -0.83 -3.11 12.25
CA THR A 331 -1.10 -4.32 11.45
C THR A 331 -1.97 -3.97 10.24
N ILE A 332 -1.62 -4.54 9.09
CA ILE A 332 -2.37 -4.43 7.84
C ILE A 332 -3.10 -5.76 7.63
N ALA A 333 -4.41 -5.71 7.38
CA ALA A 333 -5.17 -6.85 6.90
C ALA A 333 -5.53 -6.63 5.44
N TYR A 334 -5.48 -7.66 4.61
CA TYR A 334 -5.73 -7.52 3.18
C TYR A 334 -6.24 -8.82 2.57
N THR A 335 -6.82 -8.70 1.39
CA THR A 335 -7.24 -9.85 0.58
C THR A 335 -6.09 -10.25 -0.33
N SER A 336 -5.80 -11.54 -0.39
CA SER A 336 -4.90 -12.09 -1.40
C SER A 336 -5.63 -13.00 -2.37
N SER A 337 -5.09 -13.16 -3.58
CA SER A 337 -5.56 -14.17 -4.52
C SER A 337 -4.47 -14.77 -5.40
N ASP A 338 -4.76 -15.98 -5.88
CA ASP A 338 -4.00 -16.66 -6.92
C ASP A 338 -4.39 -16.12 -8.30
N THR A 339 -3.52 -16.36 -9.28
CA THR A 339 -3.82 -16.07 -10.69
C THR A 339 -4.47 -17.25 -11.41
N GLY A 340 -5.06 -17.00 -12.57
CA GLY A 340 -5.66 -18.02 -13.43
C GLY A 340 -7.18 -18.13 -13.24
N SER A 341 -7.84 -19.07 -13.94
CA SER A 341 -9.31 -19.06 -14.09
C SER A 341 -10.12 -19.18 -12.79
N ASN A 342 -9.52 -19.69 -11.71
CA ASN A 342 -10.20 -19.91 -10.42
C ASN A 342 -9.81 -18.86 -9.36
N TRP A 343 -9.23 -17.74 -9.78
CA TRP A 343 -8.72 -16.68 -8.89
C TRP A 343 -9.75 -16.24 -7.84
N LEU A 344 -11.04 -16.14 -8.22
CA LEU A 344 -12.09 -15.66 -7.31
C LEU A 344 -12.22 -16.54 -6.07
N TRP A 345 -12.21 -17.85 -6.25
CA TRP A 345 -12.37 -18.82 -5.17
C TRP A 345 -11.13 -18.92 -4.26
N SER A 346 -10.01 -18.35 -4.69
CA SER A 346 -8.77 -18.29 -3.91
C SER A 346 -8.71 -17.10 -2.94
N TYR A 347 -9.68 -16.19 -2.98
CA TYR A 347 -9.74 -15.00 -2.13
C TYR A 347 -9.71 -15.37 -0.65
N ARG A 348 -8.65 -14.97 0.05
CA ARG A 348 -8.46 -15.21 1.49
C ARG A 348 -7.89 -13.96 2.14
N ILE A 349 -8.14 -13.83 3.44
CA ILE A 349 -7.70 -12.68 4.23
C ILE A 349 -6.41 -13.03 4.98
N PHE A 350 -5.43 -12.16 4.81
CA PHE A 350 -4.12 -12.24 5.41
C PHE A 350 -3.85 -11.00 6.26
N THR A 351 -2.91 -11.14 7.20
CA THR A 351 -2.34 -10.00 7.91
C THR A 351 -0.84 -9.95 7.78
N SER A 352 -0.31 -8.72 7.78
CA SER A 352 1.11 -8.42 7.87
C SER A 352 1.35 -7.29 8.87
N PRO A 353 2.34 -7.42 9.78
CA PRO A 353 2.77 -6.29 10.61
C PRO A 353 3.44 -5.20 9.77
N LYS A 354 3.49 -3.97 10.32
CA LYS A 354 4.25 -2.85 9.74
C LYS A 354 5.69 -3.25 9.36
N SER A 355 6.35 -4.12 10.13
CA SER A 355 7.73 -4.56 9.87
C SER A 355 7.90 -5.29 8.54
N ASP A 356 6.81 -5.80 7.96
CA ASP A 356 6.84 -6.44 6.65
C ASP A 356 6.79 -5.42 5.52
N LEU A 357 6.42 -4.16 5.80
CA LEU A 357 6.42 -3.13 4.78
C LEU A 357 7.81 -2.99 4.20
N SER A 358 7.83 -3.15 2.90
CA SER A 358 9.02 -2.93 2.14
C SER A 358 9.19 -1.43 1.98
N LEU A 359 10.20 -0.92 2.67
CA LEU A 359 10.45 0.51 2.78
C LEU A 359 10.98 1.03 1.46
N VAL A 360 10.46 2.19 1.04
CA VAL A 360 11.07 2.98 -0.04
C VAL A 360 12.51 3.27 0.38
N THR A 361 13.46 2.58 -0.24
CA THR A 361 14.86 2.73 0.13
C THR A 361 15.44 3.86 -0.70
N LYS A 362 15.74 4.98 -0.04
CA LYS A 362 16.54 6.04 -0.64
C LYS A 362 18.00 5.85 -0.25
N ILE A 363 18.86 5.66 -1.25
CA ILE A 363 20.30 5.58 -1.08
C ILE A 363 20.89 6.89 -1.57
N ASP A 364 21.31 7.74 -0.63
CA ASP A 364 22.05 8.96 -0.91
C ASP A 364 23.34 8.68 -1.70
N GLY A 365 23.74 9.59 -2.59
CA GLY A 365 24.94 9.43 -3.41
C GLY A 365 26.23 9.27 -2.60
N GLN A 366 26.32 9.81 -1.39
CA GLN A 366 27.48 9.63 -0.51
C GLN A 366 27.35 8.42 0.42
N ASN A 367 26.27 7.63 0.30
CA ASN A 367 26.11 6.39 1.05
C ASN A 367 27.16 5.35 0.62
N LYS A 368 27.72 4.61 1.59
CA LYS A 368 28.74 3.58 1.36
C LYS A 368 28.26 2.39 0.52
N ALA A 369 26.95 2.22 0.35
CA ALA A 369 26.38 1.22 -0.56
C ALA A 369 26.64 1.55 -2.05
N VAL A 370 26.90 2.82 -2.37
CA VAL A 370 27.27 3.23 -3.73
C VAL A 370 28.79 3.17 -3.87
N THR A 371 29.23 2.46 -4.90
CA THR A 371 30.64 2.35 -5.27
C THR A 371 30.92 3.23 -6.49
N TYR A 372 32.12 3.81 -6.51
CA TYR A 372 32.53 4.77 -7.52
C TYR A 372 33.84 4.38 -8.15
N SER A 373 33.96 4.61 -9.45
CA SER A 373 35.19 4.46 -10.22
C SER A 373 35.47 5.75 -10.98
N GLY A 374 36.75 6.14 -11.00
CA GLY A 374 37.19 7.47 -11.44
C GLY A 374 37.16 8.48 -10.29
N ALA A 375 37.51 9.73 -10.59
CA ALA A 375 37.51 10.82 -9.62
C ALA A 375 36.10 11.39 -9.46
N TRP A 376 35.52 11.25 -8.27
CA TRP A 376 34.22 11.82 -7.89
C TRP A 376 34.40 12.79 -6.74
N ASN A 377 33.70 13.92 -6.81
CA ASN A 377 33.73 14.96 -5.80
C ASN A 377 32.46 14.88 -4.94
N ASP A 378 32.62 15.18 -3.66
CA ASP A 378 31.51 15.30 -2.72
C ASP A 378 31.06 16.77 -2.67
N TYR A 379 29.75 16.96 -2.55
CA TYR A 379 29.14 18.26 -2.33
C TYR A 379 28.24 18.21 -1.10
N PHE A 380 28.26 19.28 -0.30
CA PHE A 380 27.42 19.44 0.88
C PHE A 380 26.79 20.84 0.87
N ASP A 381 25.46 20.89 0.92
CA ASP A 381 24.69 22.12 1.10
C ASP A 381 24.42 22.33 2.58
N SER A 382 25.11 23.30 3.18
CA SER A 382 24.99 23.63 4.60
C SER A 382 23.58 24.08 5.02
N ASN A 383 22.70 24.37 4.07
CA ASN A 383 21.32 24.77 4.35
C ASN A 383 20.34 23.59 4.32
N LEU A 384 20.76 22.35 4.01
CA LEU A 384 19.95 21.11 3.99
C LEU A 384 18.64 21.14 3.17
N ASN A 385 18.42 22.15 2.34
CA ASN A 385 17.09 22.46 1.81
C ASN A 385 16.91 22.14 0.31
N THR A 386 17.94 21.65 -0.39
CA THR A 386 17.87 21.53 -1.86
C THR A 386 18.34 20.22 -2.48
N TRP A 387 18.93 19.31 -1.71
CA TRP A 387 19.36 17.96 -2.12
C TRP A 387 18.87 16.93 -1.11
N TYR A 388 18.76 15.67 -1.49
CA TYR A 388 18.47 14.61 -0.53
C TYR A 388 19.59 14.55 0.51
N MET A 389 19.22 14.58 1.79
CA MET A 389 20.16 14.70 2.93
C MET A 389 21.13 15.91 2.88
N GLY A 390 20.88 16.89 1.99
CA GLY A 390 21.78 18.03 1.80
C GLY A 390 23.10 17.67 1.09
N THR A 391 23.19 16.51 0.47
CA THR A 391 24.42 15.96 -0.13
C THR A 391 24.25 15.71 -1.62
N ASP A 392 25.34 15.78 -2.37
CA ASP A 392 25.41 15.34 -3.77
C ASP A 392 26.79 14.75 -4.06
N LYS A 393 26.90 13.89 -5.08
CA LYS A 393 28.17 13.35 -5.55
C LYS A 393 28.29 13.46 -7.06
N TRP A 394 29.34 14.09 -7.57
CA TRP A 394 29.43 14.42 -8.99
C TRP A 394 30.82 14.23 -9.59
N THR A 395 30.88 14.16 -10.92
CA THR A 395 32.12 14.20 -11.70
C THR A 395 31.90 14.73 -13.10
N SER A 396 32.97 15.25 -13.70
CA SER A 396 33.04 15.69 -15.09
C SER A 396 33.85 14.74 -15.98
N SER A 397 34.30 13.59 -15.45
CA SER A 397 35.28 12.73 -16.11
C SER A 397 34.61 11.63 -16.95
N PRO A 398 34.74 11.64 -18.29
CA PRO A 398 34.27 10.52 -19.12
C PRO A 398 34.90 9.20 -18.71
N GLY A 399 34.11 8.12 -18.74
CA GLY A 399 34.52 6.78 -18.31
C GLY A 399 34.43 6.53 -16.80
N ALA A 400 34.27 7.59 -15.98
CA ALA A 400 33.91 7.42 -14.58
C ALA A 400 32.49 6.83 -14.47
N TYR A 401 32.24 6.07 -13.41
CA TYR A 401 30.94 5.45 -13.18
C TYR A 401 30.63 5.33 -11.69
N PHE A 402 29.35 5.17 -11.39
CA PHE A 402 28.88 4.67 -10.10
C PHE A 402 28.13 3.37 -10.29
N GLU A 403 28.14 2.54 -9.26
CA GLU A 403 27.46 1.26 -9.22
C GLU A 403 26.87 1.01 -7.83
N CYS A 404 25.62 0.56 -7.78
CA CYS A 404 24.93 0.25 -6.54
C CYS A 404 24.13 -1.04 -6.72
N SER A 405 24.36 -2.00 -5.83
CA SER A 405 23.48 -3.16 -5.71
C SER A 405 22.26 -2.79 -4.88
N PHE A 406 21.10 -3.25 -5.29
CA PHE A 406 19.83 -3.00 -4.60
C PHE A 406 18.96 -4.25 -4.66
N ARG A 407 18.00 -4.34 -3.75
CA ARG A 407 16.94 -5.37 -3.80
C ARG A 407 15.62 -4.67 -4.02
N GLY A 408 14.95 -4.96 -5.13
CA GLY A 408 13.63 -4.40 -5.41
C GLY A 408 13.21 -4.51 -6.87
N THR A 409 11.94 -4.30 -7.13
CA THR A 409 11.35 -4.39 -8.47
C THR A 409 11.49 -3.10 -9.29
N ASN A 410 11.74 -1.97 -8.64
CA ASN A 410 11.89 -0.69 -9.31
C ASN A 410 13.06 0.12 -8.78
N ILE A 411 13.73 0.84 -9.68
CA ILE A 411 14.77 1.80 -9.34
C ILE A 411 14.58 3.12 -10.09
N TYR A 412 14.79 4.21 -9.38
CA TYR A 412 14.68 5.57 -9.86
C TYR A 412 15.98 6.30 -9.51
N TYR A 413 16.62 6.88 -10.52
CA TYR A 413 17.85 7.63 -10.39
C TYR A 413 17.53 9.13 -10.43
N TYR A 414 17.77 9.80 -9.30
CA TYR A 414 17.63 11.24 -9.14
C TYR A 414 18.99 11.94 -9.15
N GLY A 415 19.01 13.14 -9.74
CA GLY A 415 20.18 14.00 -9.82
C GLY A 415 19.80 15.32 -10.49
N SER A 416 20.73 15.91 -11.22
CA SER A 416 20.57 17.23 -11.81
C SER A 416 20.44 17.21 -13.33
N LYS A 417 19.80 18.27 -13.84
CA LYS A 417 19.98 18.71 -15.22
C LYS A 417 20.61 20.10 -15.23
N ALA A 418 21.64 20.29 -16.04
CA ALA A 418 22.44 21.52 -16.06
C ALA A 418 23.06 21.79 -17.44
N SER A 419 23.57 23.00 -17.66
CA SER A 419 24.10 23.43 -18.97
C SER A 419 25.49 22.86 -19.26
N ASP A 420 26.14 22.28 -18.27
CA ASP A 420 27.44 21.61 -18.31
C ASP A 420 27.33 20.08 -18.17
N ASN A 421 26.11 19.53 -18.15
CA ASN A 421 25.88 18.11 -18.00
C ASN A 421 26.07 17.34 -19.32
N GLY A 422 26.73 16.17 -19.24
CA GLY A 422 27.00 15.28 -20.38
C GLY A 422 25.92 14.23 -20.64
N LYS A 423 26.27 13.14 -21.33
CA LYS A 423 25.45 11.93 -21.42
C LYS A 423 26.01 10.81 -20.55
N ALA A 424 25.18 9.84 -20.19
CA ALA A 424 25.58 8.64 -19.46
C ALA A 424 24.85 7.40 -19.99
N ASP A 425 25.52 6.26 -19.99
CA ASP A 425 24.92 4.95 -20.24
C ASP A 425 24.48 4.31 -18.94
N ILE A 426 23.30 3.70 -18.95
CA ILE A 426 22.73 3.01 -17.81
C ILE A 426 22.65 1.53 -18.10
N TYR A 427 23.08 0.73 -17.13
CA TYR A 427 23.04 -0.73 -17.16
C TYR A 427 22.28 -1.23 -15.93
N ILE A 428 21.49 -2.28 -16.12
CA ILE A 428 20.92 -3.09 -15.04
C ILE A 428 21.45 -4.51 -15.22
N ASP A 429 22.06 -5.04 -14.17
CA ASP A 429 22.65 -6.39 -14.13
C ASP A 429 23.66 -6.62 -15.27
N GLY A 430 24.44 -5.58 -15.58
CA GLY A 430 25.41 -5.58 -16.68
C GLY A 430 24.79 -5.46 -18.09
N VAL A 431 23.47 -5.43 -18.21
CA VAL A 431 22.76 -5.27 -19.48
C VAL A 431 22.44 -3.80 -19.73
N TYR A 432 22.89 -3.28 -20.87
CA TYR A 432 22.61 -1.93 -21.32
C TYR A 432 21.10 -1.68 -21.41
N GLN A 433 20.65 -0.58 -20.81
CA GLN A 433 19.25 -0.16 -20.84
C GLN A 433 19.04 1.04 -21.75
N ALA A 434 19.79 2.13 -21.53
CA ALA A 434 19.60 3.39 -22.23
C ALA A 434 20.82 4.30 -22.10
N THR A 435 20.93 5.26 -23.02
CA THR A 435 21.77 6.45 -22.85
C THR A 435 20.86 7.61 -22.46
N ILE A 436 21.19 8.29 -21.36
CA ILE A 436 20.48 9.51 -20.92
C ILE A 436 21.30 10.77 -21.24
N ASP A 437 20.61 11.84 -21.62
CA ASP A 437 21.15 13.19 -21.73
C ASP A 437 20.53 14.05 -20.62
N THR A 438 21.39 14.61 -19.75
CA THR A 438 20.92 15.45 -18.65
C THR A 438 21.30 16.92 -18.83
N TYR A 439 21.57 17.33 -20.07
CA TYR A 439 21.66 18.74 -20.43
C TYR A 439 20.32 19.47 -20.17
N SER A 440 20.43 20.68 -19.63
CA SER A 440 19.33 21.65 -19.56
C SER A 440 19.93 23.07 -19.53
N PRO A 441 19.35 24.05 -20.26
CA PRO A 441 19.83 25.44 -20.18
C PRO A 441 19.61 26.07 -18.80
N THR A 442 18.68 25.52 -18.02
CA THR A 442 18.40 25.91 -16.63
C THR A 442 18.79 24.80 -15.67
N PHE A 443 19.33 25.17 -14.51
CA PHE A 443 19.68 24.21 -13.47
C PHE A 443 18.42 23.68 -12.79
N LEU A 444 18.25 22.35 -12.84
CA LEU A 444 17.18 21.62 -12.17
C LEU A 444 17.82 20.61 -11.22
N LYS A 445 17.43 20.64 -9.95
CA LYS A 445 17.96 19.76 -8.90
C LYS A 445 16.98 18.67 -8.54
N SER A 446 17.49 17.54 -8.05
CA SER A 446 16.70 16.42 -7.51
C SER A 446 15.57 15.96 -8.45
N VAL A 447 15.84 15.94 -9.75
CA VAL A 447 14.89 15.52 -10.78
C VAL A 447 15.13 14.06 -11.16
N LEU A 448 14.06 13.36 -11.53
CA LEU A 448 14.17 12.01 -12.05
C LEU A 448 14.92 12.03 -13.39
N LEU A 449 16.12 11.45 -13.42
CA LEU A 449 16.95 11.34 -14.61
C LEU A 449 16.63 10.08 -15.41
N TRP A 450 16.33 9.00 -14.70
CA TRP A 450 15.97 7.72 -15.30
C TRP A 450 15.26 6.81 -14.30
N SER A 451 14.45 5.89 -14.79
CA SER A 451 13.87 4.82 -13.98
C SER A 451 13.77 3.52 -14.75
N LYS A 452 13.69 2.42 -13.99
CA LYS A 452 13.29 1.11 -14.47
C LYS A 452 12.29 0.53 -13.48
N THR A 453 11.18 0.07 -14.03
CA THR A 453 10.14 -0.64 -13.29
C THR A 453 9.97 -2.05 -13.82
N GLY A 454 9.31 -2.91 -13.02
CA GLY A 454 8.99 -4.29 -13.41
C GLY A 454 10.22 -5.19 -13.54
N LEU A 455 11.27 -4.94 -12.76
CA LEU A 455 12.34 -5.90 -12.57
C LEU A 455 11.80 -7.12 -11.82
N SER A 456 12.39 -8.29 -12.08
CA SER A 456 12.09 -9.48 -11.29
C SER A 456 12.34 -9.21 -9.81
N PRO A 457 11.50 -9.64 -8.89
CA PRO A 457 11.84 -9.67 -7.47
C PRO A 457 13.26 -10.19 -7.18
N GLY A 458 14.09 -9.38 -6.51
CA GLY A 458 15.41 -9.85 -6.10
C GLY A 458 16.49 -8.78 -6.13
N ASN A 459 17.74 -9.26 -6.12
CA ASN A 459 18.92 -8.43 -6.13
C ASN A 459 19.26 -8.02 -7.56
N HIS A 460 19.47 -6.74 -7.74
CA HIS A 460 19.88 -6.11 -8.99
C HIS A 460 21.07 -5.20 -8.76
N THR A 461 21.72 -4.80 -9.85
CA THR A 461 22.78 -3.79 -9.82
C THR A 461 22.53 -2.74 -10.89
N ILE A 462 22.42 -1.48 -10.49
CA ILE A 462 22.47 -0.34 -11.40
C ILE A 462 23.92 0.10 -11.57
N LYS A 463 24.31 0.35 -12.81
CA LYS A 463 25.58 0.99 -13.14
C LYS A 463 25.35 2.13 -14.11
N VAL A 464 25.91 3.29 -13.81
CA VAL A 464 25.80 4.49 -14.66
C VAL A 464 27.19 4.94 -15.05
N VAL A 465 27.48 4.88 -16.36
CA VAL A 465 28.80 5.18 -16.93
C VAL A 465 28.75 6.47 -17.72
N ILE A 466 29.61 7.42 -17.37
CA ILE A 466 29.66 8.72 -18.01
C ILE A 466 30.33 8.61 -19.37
N ARG A 467 29.68 9.16 -20.39
CA ARG A 467 30.16 9.07 -21.77
C ARG A 467 31.11 10.22 -22.12
N ASN A 468 31.85 10.02 -23.20
CA ASN A 468 32.72 11.04 -23.78
C ASN A 468 32.01 11.91 -24.84
N ASP A 469 30.70 11.76 -25.01
CA ASP A 469 29.85 12.64 -25.81
C ASP A 469 28.77 13.34 -24.94
N LYS A 470 28.24 14.44 -25.46
CA LYS A 470 27.31 15.34 -24.77
C LYS A 470 26.41 16.04 -25.77
N ASN A 471 25.38 16.72 -25.28
CA ASN A 471 24.62 17.66 -26.09
C ASN A 471 25.56 18.72 -26.69
N GLN A 472 25.32 19.14 -27.94
CA GLN A 472 26.16 20.16 -28.61
C GLN A 472 26.13 21.51 -27.89
N LEU A 473 25.05 21.81 -27.17
CA LEU A 473 24.91 23.02 -26.37
C LEU A 473 25.54 22.88 -24.98
N SER A 474 25.95 21.67 -24.58
CA SER A 474 26.52 21.43 -23.26
C SER A 474 27.98 21.85 -23.18
N THR A 475 28.33 22.60 -22.15
CA THR A 475 29.70 23.05 -21.91
C THR A 475 30.58 21.97 -21.30
N GLY A 476 30.01 20.88 -20.75
CA GLY A 476 30.75 19.88 -19.99
C GLY A 476 30.20 18.45 -20.09
N TYR A 477 30.82 17.55 -19.33
CA TYR A 477 30.40 16.15 -19.22
C TYR A 477 29.84 15.81 -17.84
N ASN A 478 29.44 16.84 -17.07
CA ASN A 478 29.05 16.67 -15.67
C ASN A 478 27.91 15.67 -15.52
N LYS A 479 28.02 14.83 -14.49
CA LYS A 479 26.98 13.93 -13.99
C LYS A 479 27.08 13.84 -12.48
N ASP A 480 25.93 13.75 -11.85
CA ASP A 480 25.77 13.72 -10.40
C ASP A 480 24.85 12.60 -9.96
N LEU A 481 24.95 12.21 -8.70
CA LEU A 481 24.00 11.34 -8.01
C LEU A 481 23.59 12.02 -6.70
N ASP A 482 22.34 12.46 -6.69
CA ASP A 482 21.66 12.94 -5.49
C ASP A 482 21.23 11.72 -4.66
N TYR A 483 20.31 10.91 -5.20
CA TYR A 483 19.94 9.64 -4.58
C TYR A 483 19.36 8.64 -5.58
N LEU A 484 19.44 7.37 -5.21
CA LEU A 484 18.65 6.30 -5.81
C LEU A 484 17.42 6.07 -4.94
N MET A 485 16.24 5.99 -5.53
CA MET A 485 15.04 5.50 -4.85
C MET A 485 14.75 4.12 -5.39
N ILE A 486 14.68 3.16 -4.48
CA ILE A 486 14.34 1.77 -4.78
C ILE A 486 12.94 1.55 -4.24
N LEU A 487 12.05 1.14 -5.13
CA LEU A 487 10.84 0.49 -4.68
C LEU A 487 11.09 -1.01 -4.67
N PRO A 488 10.73 -1.66 -3.57
CA PRO A 488 10.90 -3.09 -3.37
C PRO A 488 10.15 -3.94 -4.39
#